data_AF-A0A356PBE8-F1
#
_entry.id   AF-A0A356PBE8-F1
#
_cell.length_a   1.000
_cell.length_b   1.000
_cell.length_c   1.000
_cell.angle_alpha   90.00
_cell.angle_beta   90.00
_cell.angle_gamma   90.00
#
_symmetry.space_group_name_H-M   'P 1'
#
loop_
_entity.id
_entity.type
_entity.pdbx_description
1 polymer ?
#
loop_
_entity_poly.entity_id
_entity_poly.type
_entity_poly.pdbx_seq_one_letter_code
_entity_poly.pdbx_strand_id
1 'polypeptide(L)'
;RIPLIIYHKGLKGREVATTGGQIDTMPTVAYLMGIKEERYKNTVFGRNLLNTNKDFAVINNKQYLGEAASNVDLQNQINGIDLADMIIRKNYFKEAGYK
;
A
#
# COMPACT_ATOMS: atom_id res chain seq x y z
N ARG A 1 5.21 -10.86 -12.70
CA ARG A 1 4.52 -11.02 -11.39
C ARG A 1 5.47 -11.72 -10.44
N ILE A 2 5.50 -11.33 -9.15
CA ILE A 2 6.42 -11.86 -8.13
C ILE A 2 5.56 -12.42 -6.98
N PRO A 3 5.88 -13.58 -6.40
CA PRO A 3 5.10 -14.15 -5.31
C PRO A 3 5.28 -13.37 -4.00
N LEU A 4 4.19 -13.24 -3.23
CA LEU A 4 4.20 -12.79 -1.83
C LEU A 4 3.59 -13.92 -0.98
N ILE A 5 4.37 -14.48 -0.06
CA ILE A 5 3.93 -15.55 0.83
C ILE A 5 4.12 -15.05 2.26
N ILE A 6 3.04 -15.04 3.04
CA ILE A 6 3.06 -14.66 4.46
C ILE A 6 2.69 -15.88 5.29
N TYR A 7 3.60 -16.30 6.16
CA TYR A 7 3.36 -17.38 7.11
C TYR A 7 3.08 -16.81 8.51
N HIS A 8 2.00 -17.26 9.14
CA HIS A 8 1.67 -16.91 10.51
C HIS A 8 1.20 -18.16 11.25
N LYS A 9 1.84 -18.48 12.38
CA LYS A 9 1.46 -19.62 13.22
C LYS A 9 0.05 -19.42 13.78
N GLY A 10 -0.86 -20.36 13.54
CA GLY A 10 -2.23 -20.31 14.06
C GLY A 10 -3.25 -19.59 13.17
N LEU A 11 -2.87 -19.06 12.00
CA LEU A 11 -3.83 -18.61 10.99
C LEU A 11 -4.08 -19.70 9.96
N LYS A 12 -5.34 -19.84 9.52
CA LYS A 12 -5.69 -20.71 8.39
C LYS A 12 -5.19 -20.05 7.10
N GLY A 13 -4.46 -20.81 6.28
CA GLY A 13 -4.01 -20.36 4.98
C GLY A 13 -5.19 -19.98 4.07
N ARG A 14 -5.01 -18.91 3.30
CA ARG A 14 -5.93 -18.48 2.25
C ARG A 14 -5.16 -17.86 1.11
N GLU A 15 -5.68 -17.98 -0.10
CA GLU A 15 -5.22 -17.20 -1.24
C GLU A 15 -5.90 -15.83 -1.24
N VAL A 16 -5.13 -14.78 -1.55
CA VAL A 16 -5.65 -13.43 -1.79
C VAL A 16 -5.38 -13.14 -3.26
N ALA A 17 -6.43 -13.18 -4.08
CA ALA A 17 -6.33 -13.00 -5.54
C ALA A 17 -6.22 -11.52 -5.96
N THR A 18 -6.39 -10.59 -5.04
CA THR A 18 -6.33 -9.14 -5.26
C THR A 18 -4.98 -8.73 -5.85
N THR A 19 -5.01 -7.95 -6.92
CA THR A 19 -3.83 -7.26 -7.48
C THR A 19 -3.33 -6.25 -6.47
N GLY A 20 -2.09 -6.46 -6.02
CA GLY A 20 -1.40 -5.59 -5.07
C GLY A 20 0.02 -5.26 -5.52
N GLY A 21 0.57 -4.19 -4.97
CA GLY A 21 1.97 -3.80 -5.16
C GLY A 21 2.83 -4.10 -3.93
N GLN A 22 4.15 -4.01 -4.07
CA GLN A 22 5.05 -4.21 -2.92
C GLN A 22 4.78 -3.22 -1.78
N ILE A 23 4.29 -2.02 -2.09
CA ILE A 23 3.92 -0.98 -1.11
C ILE A 23 2.81 -1.44 -0.15
N ASP A 24 1.98 -2.40 -0.56
CA ASP A 24 0.88 -2.94 0.24
C ASP A 24 1.38 -3.89 1.34
N THR A 25 2.65 -4.32 1.29
CA THR A 25 3.23 -5.29 2.24
C THR A 25 3.28 -4.74 3.67
N MET A 26 3.79 -3.52 3.86
CA MET A 26 3.96 -2.91 5.18
C MET A 26 2.62 -2.79 5.94
N PRO A 27 1.57 -2.14 5.40
CA PRO A 27 0.28 -2.06 6.10
C PRO A 27 -0.38 -3.43 6.31
N THR A 28 -0.18 -4.38 5.39
CA THR A 28 -0.70 -5.76 5.54
C THR A 28 -0.05 -6.49 6.71
N VAL A 29 1.28 -6.42 6.83
CA VAL A 29 2.01 -7.06 7.93
C VAL A 29 1.74 -6.36 9.27
N ALA A 30 1.68 -5.02 9.28
CA ALA A 30 1.35 -4.26 10.48
C ALA A 30 -0.03 -4.66 11.05
N TYR A 31 -1.02 -4.82 10.16
CA TYR A 31 -2.35 -5.31 10.53
C TYR A 31 -2.30 -6.72 11.12
N LEU A 32 -1.57 -7.66 10.50
CA LEU A 32 -1.39 -9.02 11.02
C LEU A 32 -0.72 -9.05 12.39
N MET A 33 0.17 -8.10 12.68
CA MET A 33 0.82 -7.94 13.99
C MET A 33 -0.07 -7.28 15.05
N GLY A 34 -1.32 -6.93 14.71
CA GLY A 34 -2.24 -6.26 15.63
C GLY A 34 -1.91 -4.79 15.88
N ILE A 35 -1.10 -4.16 15.02
CA ILE A 35 -0.81 -2.72 15.11
C ILE A 35 -2.05 -1.96 14.65
N LYS A 36 -2.53 -1.05 15.50
CA LYS A 36 -3.65 -0.16 15.18
C LYS A 36 -3.32 0.75 13.99
N GLU A 37 -4.24 0.85 13.04
CA GLU A 37 -4.08 1.60 11.79
C GLU A 37 -3.72 3.07 12.02
N GLU A 38 -4.23 3.68 13.08
CA GLU A 38 -3.93 5.07 13.47
C GLU A 38 -2.44 5.32 13.66
N ARG A 39 -1.64 4.28 13.96
CA ARG A 39 -0.19 4.41 14.15
C ARG A 39 0.58 4.56 12.84
N TYR A 40 0.05 4.09 11.71
CA TYR A 40 0.82 4.05 10.45
C TYR A 40 0.09 4.67 9.25
N LYS A 41 -1.23 4.90 9.31
CA LYS A 41 -2.02 5.36 8.16
C LYS A 41 -1.53 6.67 7.51
N ASN A 42 -0.87 7.54 8.27
CA ASN A 42 -0.31 8.80 7.78
C ASN A 42 1.13 8.66 7.25
N THR A 43 1.70 7.45 7.28
CA THR A 43 3.10 7.18 6.92
C THR A 43 3.24 6.18 5.78
N VAL A 44 2.12 5.67 5.26
CA VAL A 44 2.09 4.64 4.22
C VAL A 44 1.21 5.07 3.05
N PHE A 45 1.59 4.63 1.85
CA PHE A 45 0.77 4.78 0.63
C PHE A 45 0.02 3.50 0.25
N GLY A 46 0.52 2.34 0.72
CA GLY A 46 -0.08 1.05 0.43
C GLY A 46 -1.37 0.81 1.21
N ARG A 47 -2.02 -0.29 0.88
CA ARG A 47 -3.28 -0.75 1.47
C ARG A 47 -3.06 -2.11 2.13
N ASN A 48 -3.89 -2.42 3.11
CA ASN A 48 -3.91 -3.77 3.66
C ASN A 48 -4.64 -4.72 2.70
N LEU A 49 -3.92 -5.70 2.15
CA LEU A 49 -4.46 -6.67 1.20
C LEU A 49 -5.48 -7.63 1.82
N LEU A 50 -5.57 -7.70 3.16
CA LEU A 50 -6.46 -8.63 3.85
C LEU A 50 -7.88 -8.10 4.04
N ASN A 51 -8.10 -6.79 3.87
CA ASN A 51 -9.38 -6.12 4.11
C ASN A 51 -9.72 -5.03 3.07
N THR A 52 -8.95 -4.91 1.99
CA THR A 52 -9.23 -3.93 0.92
C THR A 52 -10.23 -4.47 -0.10
N ASN A 53 -11.05 -3.58 -0.64
CA ASN A 53 -11.92 -3.85 -1.79
C ASN A 53 -11.32 -3.33 -3.12
N LYS A 54 -10.07 -2.82 -3.09
CA LYS A 54 -9.42 -2.22 -4.26
C LYS A 54 -8.49 -3.23 -4.91
N ASP A 55 -8.68 -3.51 -6.19
CA ASP A 55 -7.93 -4.51 -6.96
C ASP A 55 -7.07 -3.82 -8.04
N PHE A 56 -5.89 -3.35 -7.63
CA PHE A 56 -4.95 -2.70 -8.56
C PHE A 56 -3.53 -2.59 -8.01
N ALA A 57 -2.57 -2.33 -8.89
CA ALA A 57 -1.24 -1.87 -8.53
C ALA A 57 -0.80 -0.71 -9.44
N VAL A 58 -0.03 0.23 -8.90
CA VAL A 58 0.69 1.23 -9.69
C VAL A 58 2.16 0.88 -9.67
N ILE A 59 2.76 0.71 -10.84
CA ILE A 59 4.19 0.41 -10.98
C ILE A 59 5.00 1.68 -11.28
N ASN A 60 6.32 1.60 -11.13
CA ASN A 60 7.25 2.75 -11.14
C ASN A 60 7.18 3.63 -12.40
N ASN A 61 6.79 3.07 -13.55
CA ASN A 61 6.60 3.82 -14.80
C ASN A 61 5.22 4.52 -14.88
N LYS A 62 4.53 4.68 -13.74
CA LYS A 62 3.17 5.25 -13.63
C LYS A 62 2.08 4.46 -14.34
N GLN A 63 2.33 3.22 -14.72
CA GLN A 63 1.31 2.35 -15.26
C GLN A 63 0.42 1.81 -14.14
N TYR A 64 -0.89 1.97 -14.33
CA TYR A 64 -1.92 1.39 -13.48
C TYR A 64 -2.32 0.01 -14.02
N LEU A 65 -2.32 -1.00 -13.16
CA LEU A 65 -2.73 -2.36 -13.46
C LEU A 65 -3.94 -2.71 -12.62
N GLY A 66 -5.10 -2.94 -13.24
CA GLY A 66 -6.36 -3.22 -12.56
C GLY A 66 -7.49 -2.34 -13.09
N GLU A 67 -8.62 -2.33 -12.39
CA GLU A 67 -9.79 -1.51 -12.75
C GLU A 67 -9.97 -0.37 -11.75
N ALA A 68 -9.93 0.86 -12.26
CA ALA A 68 -10.22 2.04 -11.46
C ALA A 68 -11.73 2.31 -11.44
N ALA A 69 -12.25 2.70 -10.27
CA ALA A 69 -13.66 3.07 -10.12
C ALA A 69 -14.02 4.34 -10.91
N SER A 70 -13.03 5.23 -11.14
CA SER A 70 -13.20 6.45 -11.92
C SER A 70 -11.86 6.94 -12.49
N ASN A 71 -11.92 7.83 -13.49
CA ASN A 71 -10.72 8.51 -13.99
C ASN A 71 -10.04 9.35 -12.90
N VAL A 72 -10.80 9.93 -11.97
CA VAL A 72 -10.25 10.70 -10.86
C VAL A 72 -9.47 9.79 -9.91
N ASP A 73 -10.01 8.62 -9.58
CA ASP A 73 -9.32 7.63 -8.75
C ASP A 73 -8.03 7.15 -9.42
N LEU A 74 -8.10 6.83 -10.71
CA LEU A 74 -6.94 6.44 -11.51
C LEU A 74 -5.82 7.47 -11.40
N GLN A 75 -6.12 8.75 -11.64
CA GLN A 75 -5.15 9.84 -11.56
C GLN A 75 -4.61 10.03 -10.14
N ASN A 76 -5.46 9.95 -9.13
CA ASN A 76 -5.03 10.04 -7.73
C ASN A 76 -4.04 8.92 -7.36
N GLN A 77 -4.26 7.69 -7.82
CA GLN A 77 -3.33 6.59 -7.55
C GLN A 77 -1.99 6.78 -8.27
N ILE A 78 -2.01 7.28 -9.51
CA ILE A 78 -0.78 7.57 -10.28
C ILE A 78 0.02 8.71 -9.64
N ASN A 79 -0.67 9.80 -9.25
CA ASN A 79 -0.07 10.96 -8.58
C ASN A 79 0.55 10.62 -7.22
N GLY A 80 0.12 9.51 -6.60
CA GLY A 80 0.74 8.99 -5.39
C GLY A 80 2.25 8.73 -5.53
N ILE A 81 2.72 8.38 -6.73
CA ILE A 81 4.16 8.20 -7.00
C ILE A 81 4.91 9.53 -6.90
N ASP A 82 4.35 10.59 -7.48
CA ASP A 82 4.97 11.93 -7.42
C ASP A 82 4.96 12.48 -5.99
N LEU A 83 3.88 12.25 -5.25
CA LEU A 83 3.81 12.63 -3.84
C LEU A 83 4.84 11.86 -2.99
N ALA A 84 5.04 10.57 -3.25
CA ALA A 84 6.07 9.78 -2.56
C ALA A 84 7.48 10.32 -2.84
N ASP A 85 7.80 10.65 -4.10
CA ASP A 85 9.07 11.28 -4.45
C ASP A 85 9.26 12.62 -3.73
N MET A 86 8.21 13.44 -3.66
CA MET A 86 8.24 14.71 -2.90
C MET A 86 8.49 14.51 -1.41
N ILE A 87 7.83 13.53 -0.76
CA ILE A 87 8.04 13.22 0.66
C ILE A 87 9.49 12.83 0.92
N ILE A 88 10.06 11.98 0.06
CA ILE A 88 11.45 11.53 0.16
C ILE A 88 12.40 12.71 -0.02
N ARG A 89 12.27 13.47 -1.12
CA ARG A 89 13.16 14.59 -1.45
C ARG A 89 13.14 15.70 -0.41
N LYS A 90 11.98 15.98 0.18
CA LYS A 90 11.83 17.03 1.20
C LYS A 90 12.12 16.54 2.61
N ASN A 91 12.48 15.27 2.79
CA ASN A 91 12.63 14.65 4.11
C ASN A 91 11.41 14.93 5.00
N TYR A 92 10.21 14.81 4.42
CA TYR A 92 8.98 15.37 4.97
C TYR A 92 8.71 14.91 6.40
N PHE A 93 8.90 13.63 6.71
CA PHE A 93 8.63 13.10 8.04
C PHE A 93 9.53 13.73 9.11
N LYS A 94 10.80 14.00 8.79
CA LYS A 94 11.71 14.70 9.70
C LYS A 94 11.24 16.13 9.94
N GLU A 95 10.95 16.87 8.87
CA GLU A 95 10.53 18.28 8.97
C GLU A 95 9.15 18.44 9.63
N ALA A 96 8.25 17.47 9.44
CA ALA A 96 6.95 17.43 10.10
C ALA A 96 6.99 16.93 11.56
N GLY A 97 8.18 16.62 12.09
CA GLY A 97 8.37 16.23 13.49
C GLY A 97 7.90 14.81 13.83
N TYR A 98 7.80 13.93 12.84
CA TYR A 98 7.62 12.49 13.10
C TYR A 98 8.89 11.97 13.79
N LYS A 99 8.69 11.27 14.91
CA LYS A 99 9.75 10.71 15.74
C LYS A 99 9.89 9.21 15.54
#